data_AF-A0A846PCH1-F1
#
_entry.id   AF-A0A846PCH1-F1
#
_cell.length_a   1.000
_cell.length_b   1.000
_cell.length_c   1.000
_cell.angle_alpha   90.00
_cell.angle_beta   90.00
_cell.angle_gamma   90.00
#
_symmetry.space_group_name_H-M   'P 1'
#
loop_
_entity.id
_entity.type
_entity.pdbx_description
1 polymer ?
#
loop_
_entity_poly.entity_id
_entity_poly.type
_entity_poly.pdbx_seq_one_letter_code
_entity_poly.pdbx_strand_id
1 'polypeptide(L)'
;MVPKLISLADVTVGPLSVTRLPTIYGSTPLTVLEYMACGKPVIVSRGAVSESVIVNGHTGIQVEPGNVHDLSLSIINLIRNQAFSQTLGHNARRHVQK
;
A
#
# COMPACT_ATOMS: atom_id res chain seq x y z
N MET A 1 16.62 4.99 -10.22
CA MET A 1 15.93 6.30 -10.05
C MET A 1 14.68 6.20 -9.19
N VAL A 2 13.84 5.18 -9.38
CA VAL A 2 12.54 5.03 -8.68
C VAL A 2 12.63 4.88 -7.14
N PRO A 3 13.55 4.08 -6.55
CA PRO A 3 13.60 3.90 -5.09
C PRO A 3 13.96 5.17 -4.31
N LYS A 4 14.77 6.07 -4.91
CA LYS A 4 15.13 7.36 -4.29
C LYS A 4 13.91 8.26 -4.13
N LEU A 5 13.03 8.30 -5.13
CA LEU A 5 11.79 9.08 -5.08
C LEU A 5 10.80 8.49 -4.08
N ILE A 6 10.61 7.17 -4.10
CA ILE A 6 9.74 6.47 -3.14
C ILE A 6 10.20 6.75 -1.71
N SER A 7 11.51 6.70 -1.45
CA SER A 7 12.07 6.94 -0.11
C SER A 7 11.83 8.35 0.42
N LEU A 8 11.56 9.32 -0.46
CA LEU A 8 11.22 10.70 -0.08
C LEU A 8 9.71 10.89 0.17
N ALA A 9 8.85 9.97 -0.27
CA ALA A 9 7.40 10.09 -0.09
C ALA A 9 6.97 9.79 1.35
N ASP A 10 5.96 10.49 1.86
CA ASP A 10 5.35 10.21 3.17
C ASP A 10 4.35 9.05 3.10
N VAL A 11 3.60 9.00 1.99
CA VAL A 11 2.59 7.98 1.71
C VAL A 11 2.72 7.52 0.26
N THR A 12 2.57 6.22 0.03
CA THR A 12 2.47 5.67 -1.32
C THR A 12 1.08 5.10 -1.56
N VAL A 13 0.53 5.41 -2.72
CA VAL A 13 -0.81 4.98 -3.10
C VAL A 13 -0.69 4.20 -4.41
N GLY A 14 -1.14 2.95 -4.40
CA GLY A 14 -1.35 2.13 -5.58
C GLY A 14 -2.82 1.75 -5.66
N PRO A 15 -3.73 2.71 -5.94
CA PRO A 15 -5.16 2.43 -6.03
C PRO A 15 -5.40 1.75 -7.38
N LEU A 16 -4.97 0.50 -7.47
CA LEU A 16 -5.07 -0.30 -8.67
C LEU A 16 -6.53 -0.61 -8.90
N SER A 17 -7.00 -0.22 -10.07
CA SER A 17 -8.38 -0.45 -10.46
C SER A 17 -8.59 -1.95 -10.63
N VAL A 18 -9.37 -2.56 -9.74
CA VAL A 18 -10.01 -3.86 -9.96
C VAL A 18 -11.01 -3.71 -11.10
N THR A 19 -10.50 -3.63 -12.33
CA THR A 19 -11.34 -3.78 -13.53
C THR A 19 -11.92 -5.20 -13.55
N ARG A 20 -13.05 -5.38 -14.25
CA ARG A 20 -13.78 -6.66 -14.37
C ARG A 20 -12.98 -7.82 -15.01
N LEU A 21 -11.68 -7.61 -15.25
CA LEU A 21 -10.77 -8.64 -15.73
C LEU A 21 -10.29 -9.48 -14.55
N PRO A 22 -10.54 -10.80 -14.53
CA PRO A 22 -10.11 -11.69 -13.45
C PRO A 22 -8.59 -11.70 -13.20
N THR A 23 -7.80 -11.21 -14.16
CA THR A 23 -6.33 -11.31 -14.18
C THR A 23 -5.60 -10.39 -13.21
N ILE A 24 -6.27 -9.38 -12.66
CA ILE A 24 -5.68 -8.39 -11.74
C ILE A 24 -6.19 -8.53 -10.30
N TYR A 25 -7.16 -9.41 -10.05
CA TYR A 25 -7.62 -9.70 -8.70
C TYR A 25 -6.55 -10.52 -7.96
N GLY A 26 -6.11 -10.05 -6.80
CA GLY A 26 -5.07 -10.71 -6.03
C GLY A 26 -3.68 -10.71 -6.69
N SER A 27 -3.40 -9.75 -7.57
CA SER A 27 -2.09 -9.64 -8.24
C SER A 27 -0.96 -9.27 -7.27
N THR A 28 0.29 -9.36 -7.72
CA THR A 28 1.46 -8.87 -6.96
C THR A 28 2.23 -7.84 -7.81
N PRO A 29 1.74 -6.60 -7.88
CA PRO A 29 2.36 -5.56 -8.71
C PRO A 29 3.75 -5.21 -8.20
N LEU A 30 4.73 -5.14 -9.10
CA LEU A 30 6.12 -4.80 -8.76
C LEU A 30 6.20 -3.47 -8.00
N THR A 31 5.45 -2.46 -8.45
CA THR A 31 5.42 -1.14 -7.82
C THR A 31 4.99 -1.19 -6.34
N VAL A 32 4.05 -2.08 -5.98
CA VAL A 32 3.66 -2.26 -4.58
C VAL A 32 4.81 -2.88 -3.78
N LEU A 33 5.49 -3.89 -4.33
CA LEU A 33 6.67 -4.48 -3.69
C LEU A 33 7.81 -3.47 -3.51
N GLU A 34 8.02 -2.56 -4.48
CA GLU A 34 9.02 -1.50 -4.38
C GLU A 34 8.71 -0.52 -3.25
N TYR A 35 7.44 -0.12 -3.09
CA TYR A 35 6.98 0.71 -1.98
C TYR A 35 7.25 0.03 -0.63
N MET A 36 6.88 -1.25 -0.52
CA MET A 36 7.10 -2.06 0.67
C MET A 36 8.60 -2.20 0.98
N ALA A 37 9.43 -2.50 -0.01
CA ALA A 37 10.88 -2.61 0.15
C ALA A 37 11.51 -1.29 0.61
N CYS A 38 10.99 -0.16 0.13
CA CYS A 38 11.38 1.17 0.60
C CYS A 38 10.85 1.48 2.02
N GLY A 39 10.09 0.60 2.65
CA GLY A 39 9.55 0.77 4.00
C GLY A 39 8.55 1.91 4.10
N LYS A 40 7.81 2.17 3.02
CA LYS A 40 6.78 3.20 2.97
C LYS A 40 5.40 2.58 3.20
N PRO A 41 4.49 3.29 3.90
CA PRO A 41 3.13 2.83 4.02
C PRO A 41 2.47 2.84 2.64
N VAL A 42 1.71 1.78 2.37
CA VAL A 42 1.02 1.54 1.09
C VAL A 42 -0.47 1.55 1.31
N ILE A 43 -1.20 2.29 0.47
CA ILE A 43 -2.65 2.18 0.33
C ILE A 43 -2.97 1.51 -1.01
N VAL A 44 -3.81 0.48 -1.00
CA VAL A 44 -4.29 -0.22 -2.19
C VAL A 44 -5.80 -0.39 -2.15
N SER A 45 -6.42 -0.60 -3.31
CA SER A 45 -7.81 -1.02 -3.38
C SER A 45 -7.98 -2.47 -2.90
N ARG A 46 -9.04 -2.74 -2.15
CA ARG A 46 -9.37 -4.09 -1.67
C ARG A 46 -9.49 -5.06 -2.86
N GLY A 47 -8.85 -6.22 -2.75
CA GLY A 47 -8.82 -7.25 -3.79
C GLY A 47 -7.88 -6.98 -4.97
N ALA A 48 -7.27 -5.79 -5.08
CA ALA A 48 -6.35 -5.50 -6.18
C ALA A 48 -4.96 -6.15 -6.03
N VAL A 49 -4.56 -6.39 -4.78
CA VAL A 49 -3.29 -7.03 -4.42
C VAL A 49 -3.58 -8.25 -3.57
N SER A 50 -2.76 -9.30 -3.72
CA SER A 50 -2.86 -10.51 -2.89
C SER A 50 -2.89 -10.17 -1.39
N GLU A 51 -3.79 -10.82 -0.64
CA GLU A 51 -3.84 -10.73 0.82
C GLU A 51 -2.58 -11.31 1.48
N SER A 52 -1.84 -12.16 0.77
CA SER A 52 -0.52 -12.64 1.23
C SER A 52 0.57 -11.56 1.16
N VAL A 53 0.32 -10.43 0.48
CA VAL A 53 1.26 -9.31 0.32
C VAL A 53 0.80 -8.11 1.16
N ILE A 54 -0.47 -7.75 1.03
CA ILE A 54 -1.08 -6.65 1.79
C ILE A 54 -2.03 -7.21 2.84
N VAL A 55 -1.58 -7.18 4.09
CA VAL A 55 -2.38 -7.47 5.28
C VAL A 55 -2.86 -6.14 5.85
N ASN A 56 -4.17 -5.90 5.79
CA ASN A 56 -4.77 -4.63 6.15
C ASN A 56 -4.43 -4.24 7.60
N GLY A 57 -3.95 -3.01 7.81
CA GLY A 57 -3.52 -2.48 9.09
C GLY A 57 -2.16 -3.00 9.59
N HIS A 58 -1.53 -3.94 8.88
CA HIS A 58 -0.24 -4.52 9.27
C HIS A 58 0.89 -4.19 8.27
N THR A 59 0.73 -4.56 6.99
CA THR A 59 1.72 -4.28 5.92
C THR A 59 1.23 -3.24 4.91
N GLY A 60 -0.01 -2.80 5.02
CA GLY A 60 -0.63 -1.82 4.14
C GLY A 60 -2.05 -1.47 4.61
N ILE A 61 -2.71 -0.56 3.91
CA ILE A 61 -4.14 -0.23 4.10
C ILE A 61 -4.88 -0.65 2.83
N GLN A 62 -6.01 -1.32 3.02
CA GLN A 62 -6.96 -1.62 1.95
C GLN A 62 -8.15 -0.67 2.05
N VAL A 63 -8.51 -0.05 0.93
CA VAL A 63 -9.69 0.82 0.81
C VAL A 63 -10.68 0.26 -0.20
N GLU A 64 -11.96 0.57 -0.02
CA GLU A 64 -12.98 0.12 -0.98
C GLU A 64 -12.76 0.76 -2.36
N PRO A 65 -12.78 -0.02 -3.46
CA PRO A 65 -12.68 0.52 -4.82
C PRO A 65 -13.77 1.58 -5.08
N GLY A 66 -13.36 2.74 -5.59
CA GLY A 66 -14.27 3.86 -5.87
C GLY A 66 -14.68 4.67 -4.63
N ASN A 67 -14.30 4.27 -3.42
CA ASN A 67 -14.57 5.04 -2.21
C ASN A 67 -13.49 6.10 -1.96
N VAL A 68 -13.68 7.27 -2.58
CA VAL A 68 -12.76 8.41 -2.46
C VAL A 68 -12.65 8.91 -1.02
N HIS A 69 -13.73 8.83 -0.24
CA HIS A 69 -13.74 9.28 1.14
C HIS A 69 -12.82 8.40 2.01
N ASP A 70 -12.93 7.08 1.89
CA ASP A 70 -12.09 6.12 2.62
C ASP A 70 -10.60 6.26 2.25
N LEU A 71 -10.32 6.43 0.95
CA LEU A 71 -8.97 6.76 0.48
C LEU A 71 -8.43 8.05 1.13
N SER A 72 -9.23 9.11 1.14
CA SER A 72 -8.82 10.39 1.71
C SER A 72 -8.52 10.31 3.21
N LEU A 73 -9.38 9.62 3.97
CA LEU A 73 -9.18 9.40 5.41
C LEU A 73 -7.94 8.57 5.69
N SER A 74 -7.69 7.53 4.88
CA SER A 74 -6.50 6.68 4.99
C SER A 74 -5.21 7.49 4.76
N ILE A 75 -5.19 8.34 3.73
CA ILE A 75 -4.04 9.24 3.47
C ILE A 75 -3.83 10.20 4.65
N ILE A 76 -4.91 10.85 5.12
CA ILE A 76 -4.84 11.80 6.25
C ILE A 76 -4.34 11.10 7.52
N ASN A 77 -4.81 9.90 7.82
CA ASN A 77 -4.40 9.14 8.99
C ASN A 77 -2.91 8.82 8.94
N LEU A 78 -2.38 8.38 7.79
CA LEU A 78 -0.95 8.09 7.64
C LEU A 78 -0.07 9.34 7.79
N ILE A 79 -0.53 10.50 7.33
CA ILE A 79 0.18 11.77 7.48
C ILE A 79 0.14 12.25 8.93
N ARG A 80 -1.01 12.14 9.62
CA ARG A 80 -1.19 12.63 10.99
C ARG A 80 -0.62 11.69 12.05
N ASN A 81 -0.56 10.39 11.79
CA ASN A 81 -0.10 9.38 12.73
C ASN A 81 1.22 8.76 12.25
N GLN A 82 2.32 9.48 12.49
CA GLN A 82 3.65 9.07 12.04
C GLN A 82 4.10 7.73 12.65
N ALA A 83 3.76 7.46 13.91
CA ALA A 83 4.10 6.20 14.57
C ALA A 83 3.43 5.00 13.88
N PHE A 84 2.14 5.12 13.57
CA PHE A 84 1.41 4.10 12.81
C PHE A 84 1.98 3.92 11.40
N SER A 85 2.24 5.02 10.69
CA SER A 85 2.84 5.02 9.36
C SER A 85 4.20 4.30 9.32
N GLN A 86 5.09 4.60 10.28
CA GLN A 86 6.39 3.93 10.41
C GLN A 86 6.25 2.44 10.74
N THR A 87 5.32 2.09 11.63
CA THR A 87 5.04 0.69 11.98
C THR A 87 4.61 -0.10 10.74
N LEU A 88 3.67 0.46 9.98
CA LEU A 88 3.14 -0.14 8.76
C LEU A 88 4.25 -0.35 7.72
N GLY A 89 5.05 0.69 7.45
CA GLY A 89 6.16 0.63 6.50
C GLY A 89 7.26 -0.35 6.91
N HIS A 90 7.59 -0.42 8.20
CA HIS A 90 8.58 -1.38 8.72
C HIS A 90 8.12 -2.82 8.53
N ASN A 91 6.86 -3.11 8.87
CA ASN A 91 6.26 -4.43 8.67
C ASN A 91 6.23 -4.79 7.18
N ALA A 92 5.82 -3.86 6.32
CA ALA A 92 5.82 -4.03 4.88
C ALA A 92 7.21 -4.41 4.33
N ARG A 93 8.26 -3.69 4.74
CA ARG A 93 9.64 -4.00 4.34
C ARG A 93 10.08 -5.38 4.81
N ARG A 94 9.84 -5.70 6.08
CA ARG A 94 10.18 -7.02 6.63
C ARG A 94 9.42 -8.15 5.92
N HIS A 95 8.22 -7.89 5.44
CA HIS A 95 7.39 -8.89 4.76
C HIS A 95 7.98 -9.30 3.41
N VAL A 96 8.50 -8.35 2.63
CA VAL A 96 9.03 -8.59 1.28
C VAL A 96 10.52 -8.94 1.22
N GLN A 97 11.24 -8.82 2.35
CA GLN A 97 12.66 -9.15 2.47
C GLN A 97 12.94 -10.56 3.01
N LYS A 98 11.91 -11.30 3.40
CA LYS A 98 12.01 -12.71 3.77
C LYS A 98 12.01 -13.58 2.52
#